data_AF-A0A356Z5S0-F1
#
_entry.id   AF-A0A356Z5S0-F1
#
_cell.length_a   1.000
_cell.length_b   1.000
_cell.length_c   1.000
_cell.angle_alpha   90.00
_cell.angle_beta   90.00
_cell.angle_gamma   90.00
#
_symmetry.space_group_name_H-M   'P 1'
#
loop_
_entity.id
_entity.type
_entity.pdbx_description
1 polymer ?
#
loop_
_entity_poly.entity_id
_entity_poly.type
_entity_poly.pdbx_seq_one_letter_code
_entity_poly.pdbx_strand_id
1 'polypeptide(L)'
;MKRKRGNYLQLSRRLFNDDELNKLTINAKWLYVVLNELEHKYTGPNEAFCYRSNENLAQDCGFSLPTLKRAKKELKDAGLIQTWPMHWIDKETGKKSAKHVTAYRVME
;
A
#
# COMPACT_ATOMS: atom_id res chain seq x y z
N MET A 1 -29.74 9.57 -6.11
CA MET A 1 -28.68 10.17 -5.25
C MET A 1 -27.33 9.70 -5.81
N LYS A 2 -26.78 10.37 -6.82
CA LYS A 2 -25.76 11.44 -6.68
C LYS A 2 -24.77 11.10 -5.56
N ARG A 3 -23.65 10.51 -5.97
CA ARG A 3 -22.49 10.10 -5.18
C ARG A 3 -22.35 10.89 -3.86
N LYS A 4 -22.34 10.20 -2.71
CA LYS A 4 -22.08 10.83 -1.40
C LYS A 4 -20.59 11.13 -1.26
N ARG A 5 -20.22 12.38 -0.95
CA ARG A 5 -18.84 12.82 -0.78
C ARG A 5 -18.18 12.01 0.35
N GLY A 6 -16.99 11.45 0.10
CA GLY A 6 -16.26 10.60 1.06
C GLY A 6 -16.51 9.09 0.95
N ASN A 7 -17.37 8.63 0.02
CA ASN A 7 -17.66 7.20 -0.15
C ASN A 7 -16.84 6.51 -1.26
N TYR A 8 -15.89 7.21 -1.86
CA TYR A 8 -15.17 6.73 -3.04
C TYR A 8 -13.68 6.87 -2.83
N LEU A 9 -12.96 5.81 -3.19
CA LEU A 9 -11.51 5.81 -3.30
C LEU A 9 -11.12 6.20 -4.72
N GLN A 10 -10.18 7.12 -4.85
CA GLN A 10 -9.56 7.43 -6.14
C GLN A 10 -8.53 6.33 -6.48
N LEU A 11 -8.65 5.76 -7.67
CA LEU A 11 -7.76 4.70 -8.17
C LEU A 11 -7.53 4.89 -9.66
N SER A 12 -6.33 4.54 -10.13
CA SER A 12 -6.04 4.49 -11.56
C SER A 12 -6.89 3.43 -12.26
N ARG A 13 -7.60 3.82 -13.32
CA ARG A 13 -8.37 2.89 -14.16
C ARG A 13 -7.49 1.89 -14.90
N ARG A 14 -6.19 2.18 -15.04
CA ARG A 14 -5.22 1.27 -15.69
C ARG A 14 -5.21 -0.10 -15.03
N LEU A 15 -5.41 -0.18 -13.71
CA LEU A 15 -5.50 -1.45 -12.98
C LEU A 15 -6.51 -2.46 -13.57
N PHE A 16 -7.57 -1.95 -14.23
CA PHE A 16 -8.66 -2.76 -14.78
C PHE A 16 -8.72 -2.79 -16.31
N ASN A 17 -8.07 -1.83 -16.97
CA ASN A 17 -8.20 -1.62 -18.42
C ASN A 17 -6.89 -1.85 -19.18
N ASP A 18 -5.75 -1.92 -18.49
CA ASP A 18 -4.45 -2.19 -19.09
C ASP A 18 -4.25 -3.72 -19.18
N ASP A 19 -3.96 -4.23 -20.36
CA ASP A 19 -3.84 -5.68 -20.61
C ASP A 19 -2.71 -6.33 -19.80
N GLU A 20 -1.64 -5.60 -19.48
CA GLU A 20 -0.54 -6.12 -18.67
C GLU A 20 -0.92 -6.15 -17.19
N LEU A 21 -1.56 -5.08 -16.69
CA LEU A 21 -2.02 -5.03 -15.30
C LEU A 21 -3.24 -5.92 -15.04
N ASN A 22 -3.99 -6.26 -16.08
CA ASN A 22 -5.12 -7.16 -15.96
C ASN A 22 -4.74 -8.57 -15.53
N LYS A 23 -3.50 -8.99 -15.82
CA LYS A 23 -2.92 -10.30 -15.44
C LYS A 23 -2.64 -10.41 -13.93
N LEU A 24 -2.63 -9.30 -13.20
CA LEU A 24 -2.43 -9.29 -11.75
C LEU A 24 -3.51 -10.11 -11.05
N THR A 25 -3.12 -10.85 -10.01
CA THR A 25 -4.09 -11.59 -9.21
C THR A 25 -5.07 -10.65 -8.50
N ILE A 26 -6.25 -11.16 -8.18
CA ILE A 26 -7.24 -10.40 -7.40
C ILE A 26 -6.67 -9.90 -6.08
N ASN A 27 -5.78 -10.67 -5.45
CA ASN A 27 -5.12 -10.29 -4.20
C ASN A 27 -4.12 -9.14 -4.41
N ALA A 28 -3.37 -9.14 -5.52
CA ALA A 28 -2.51 -8.01 -5.87
C ALA A 28 -3.34 -6.75 -6.14
N LYS A 29 -4.41 -6.86 -6.93
CA LYS A 29 -5.34 -5.74 -7.18
C LYS A 29 -5.95 -5.21 -5.87
N TRP A 30 -6.37 -6.09 -4.97
CA TRP A 30 -6.91 -5.69 -3.67
C TRP A 30 -5.86 -5.02 -2.78
N LEU A 31 -4.65 -5.55 -2.72
CA LEU A 31 -3.55 -4.89 -2.00
C LEU A 31 -3.29 -3.48 -2.54
N TYR A 32 -3.33 -3.30 -3.86
CA TYR A 32 -3.17 -1.98 -4.47
C TYR A 32 -4.27 -1.01 -4.01
N VAL A 33 -5.53 -1.46 -3.96
CA VAL A 33 -6.67 -0.70 -3.43
C VAL A 33 -6.43 -0.28 -1.97
N VAL A 34 -6.05 -1.22 -1.11
CA VAL A 34 -5.77 -0.95 0.31
C VAL A 34 -4.62 0.03 0.48
N LEU A 35 -3.55 -0.10 -0.30
CA LEU A 35 -2.41 0.82 -0.23
C LEU A 35 -2.78 2.25 -0.65
N ASN A 36 -3.63 2.42 -1.67
CA ASN A 36 -4.14 3.75 -2.06
C ASN A 36 -5.00 4.38 -0.94
N GLU A 37 -5.86 3.61 -0.28
CA GLU A 37 -6.63 4.10 0.87
C GLU A 37 -5.70 4.50 2.02
N LEU A 38 -4.70 3.67 2.34
CA LEU A 38 -3.71 3.97 3.38
C LEU A 38 -2.90 5.21 3.04
N GLU A 39 -2.49 5.38 1.79
CA GLU A 39 -1.77 6.58 1.34
C GLU A 39 -2.66 7.81 1.46
N HIS A 40 -3.88 7.81 0.94
CA HIS A 40 -4.80 8.95 1.09
C HIS A 40 -5.11 9.31 2.55
N LYS A 41 -5.15 8.31 3.44
CA LYS A 41 -5.47 8.52 4.85
C LYS A 41 -4.28 9.03 5.68
N TYR A 42 -3.06 8.63 5.32
CA TYR A 42 -1.89 8.81 6.18
C TYR A 42 -0.74 9.61 5.56
N THR A 43 -0.81 9.95 4.27
CA THR A 43 0.16 10.82 3.59
C THR A 43 0.05 12.25 4.14
N GLY A 44 1.14 12.72 4.74
CA GLY A 44 1.27 14.11 5.19
C GLY A 44 1.69 15.05 4.04
N PRO A 45 1.65 16.37 4.24
CA PRO A 45 1.97 17.36 3.20
C PRO A 45 3.37 17.23 2.59
N ASN A 46 4.30 16.52 3.26
CA ASN A 46 5.71 16.41 2.85
C ASN A 46 6.14 14.96 2.53
N GLU A 47 5.25 13.96 2.62
CA GLU A 47 5.61 12.54 2.47
C GLU A 47 4.63 11.84 1.53
N ALA A 48 5.10 11.43 0.34
CA ALA A 48 4.32 10.68 -0.64
C ALA A 48 4.45 9.16 -0.45
N PHE A 49 4.33 8.68 0.80
CA PHE A 49 4.39 7.26 1.13
C PHE A 49 3.67 6.99 2.46
N CYS A 50 3.20 5.76 2.65
CA CYS A 50 2.67 5.27 3.92
C CYS A 50 3.57 4.16 4.50
N TYR A 51 3.44 3.86 5.79
CA TYR A 51 4.20 2.78 6.41
C TYR A 51 3.32 1.78 7.14
N ARG A 52 3.63 0.49 6.95
CA ARG A 52 3.00 -0.62 7.67
C ARG A 52 3.98 -1.76 7.87
N SER A 53 3.83 -2.49 8.98
CA SER A 53 4.44 -3.81 9.13
C SER A 53 3.73 -4.81 8.22
N ASN A 54 4.37 -5.94 7.92
CA ASN A 54 3.73 -6.97 7.09
C ASN A 54 2.51 -7.58 7.80
N GLU A 55 2.56 -7.70 9.13
CA GLU A 55 1.49 -8.26 9.94
C GLU A 55 0.25 -7.37 9.90
N ASN A 56 0.43 -6.07 10.12
CA ASN A 56 -0.67 -5.12 10.05
C ASN A 56 -1.22 -5.00 8.63
N LEU A 57 -0.34 -4.95 7.62
CA LEU A 57 -0.78 -4.87 6.23
C LEU A 57 -1.54 -6.13 5.80
N ALA A 58 -1.12 -7.30 6.27
CA ALA A 58 -1.83 -8.55 6.03
C ALA A 58 -3.22 -8.52 6.67
N GLN A 59 -3.33 -8.01 7.91
CA GLN A 59 -4.60 -7.82 8.58
C GLN A 59 -5.51 -6.82 7.84
N ASP A 60 -4.96 -5.67 7.42
CA ASP A 60 -5.67 -4.64 6.65
C ASP A 60 -6.25 -5.22 5.35
N CYS A 61 -5.54 -6.17 4.73
CA CYS A 61 -5.99 -6.85 3.50
C CYS A 61 -6.85 -8.10 3.73
N GLY A 62 -6.92 -8.63 4.97
CA GLY A 62 -7.51 -9.94 5.25
C GLY A 62 -6.70 -11.13 4.71
N PHE A 63 -5.38 -10.97 4.57
CA PHE A 63 -4.48 -11.97 3.99
C PHE A 63 -3.70 -12.76 5.04
N SER A 64 -3.25 -13.96 4.65
CA SER A 64 -2.12 -14.60 5.31
C SER A 64 -0.80 -13.94 4.87
N LEU A 65 0.24 -13.99 5.71
CA LEU A 65 1.55 -13.43 5.38
C LEU A 65 2.14 -13.95 4.04
N PRO A 66 2.04 -15.25 3.69
CA PRO A 66 2.49 -15.74 2.39
C PRO A 66 1.73 -15.10 1.22
N THR A 67 0.41 -14.94 1.34
CA THR A 67 -0.40 -14.29 0.30
C THR A 67 -0.02 -12.83 0.14
N LEU A 68 0.18 -12.10 1.25
CA LEU A 68 0.68 -10.74 1.19
C LEU A 68 2.04 -10.66 0.48
N LYS A 69 2.98 -11.55 0.80
CA LYS A 69 4.31 -11.56 0.17
C LYS A 69 4.23 -11.77 -1.34
N ARG A 70 3.37 -12.67 -1.82
CA ARG A 70 3.12 -12.90 -3.25
C ARG A 70 2.51 -11.67 -3.93
N ALA A 71 1.43 -11.13 -3.36
CA ALA A 71 0.77 -9.92 -3.88
C ALA A 71 1.74 -8.72 -3.93
N LYS A 72 2.56 -8.52 -2.90
CA LYS A 72 3.61 -7.49 -2.88
C LYS A 72 4.62 -7.67 -4.00
N LYS A 73 5.04 -8.92 -4.27
CA LYS A 73 5.97 -9.21 -5.37
C LYS A 73 5.35 -8.84 -6.71
N GLU A 74 4.11 -9.28 -6.96
CA GLU A 74 3.39 -8.95 -8.21
C GLU A 74 3.29 -7.44 -8.46
N LEU A 75 2.90 -6.67 -7.43
CA LEU A 75 2.78 -5.22 -7.58
C LEU A 75 4.12 -4.51 -7.80
N LYS A 76 5.19 -5.01 -7.18
CA LYS A 76 6.55 -4.49 -7.40
C LYS A 76 7.04 -4.78 -8.81
N ASP A 77 6.87 -6.02 -9.26
CA ASP A 77 7.29 -6.47 -10.59
C ASP A 77 6.52 -5.72 -11.69
N ALA A 78 5.25 -5.38 -11.44
CA ALA A 78 4.42 -4.55 -12.30
C ALA A 78 4.72 -3.04 -12.21
N GLY A 79 5.66 -2.62 -11.35
CA GLY A 79 6.03 -1.21 -11.17
C GLY A 79 4.97 -0.33 -10.51
N LEU A 80 3.93 -0.92 -9.92
CA LEU A 80 2.80 -0.21 -9.31
C LEU A 80 3.10 0.30 -7.89
N ILE A 81 4.09 -0.30 -7.22
CA ILE A 81 4.51 0.13 -5.88
C ILE A 81 6.03 0.16 -5.76
N GLN A 82 6.52 1.11 -4.95
CA GLN A 82 7.88 1.11 -4.42
C GLN A 82 7.85 0.81 -2.93
N THR A 83 8.88 0.11 -2.45
CA THR A 83 9.03 -0.16 -1.01
C THR A 83 10.47 -0.09 -0.56
N TRP A 84 10.71 0.43 0.62
CA TRP A 84 12.02 0.40 1.28
C TRP A 84 11.87 0.12 2.78
N PRO A 85 12.89 -0.47 3.42
CA PRO A 85 12.88 -0.64 4.87
C PRO A 85 12.93 0.72 5.56
N MET A 86 12.16 0.88 6.62
CA MET A 86 12.14 2.08 7.43
C MET A 86 12.13 1.72 8.92
N HIS A 87 12.76 2.58 9.72
CA HIS A 87 12.69 2.51 11.17
C HIS A 87 11.85 3.66 11.67
N TRP A 88 10.92 3.36 12.56
CA TRP A 88 10.25 4.41 13.30
C TRP A 88 11.29 5.05 14.24
N ILE A 89 11.49 6.37 14.10
CA ILE A 89 12.34 7.13 15.01
C ILE A 89 11.46 7.67 16.11
N ASP A 90 11.78 7.31 17.34
CA ASP A 90 11.09 7.82 18.51
C ASP A 90 11.36 9.32 18.64
N LYS A 91 10.28 10.13 18.68
CA LYS A 91 10.39 11.60 18.69
C LYS A 91 11.00 12.16 19.97
N GLU A 92 10.92 11.44 21.10
CA GLU A 92 11.41 11.91 22.40
C GLU A 92 12.86 11.49 22.64
N THR A 93 13.23 10.29 22.21
CA THR A 93 14.56 9.70 22.48
C THR A 93 15.50 9.75 21.29
N GLY A 94 15.00 10.03 20.08
CA GLY A 94 15.77 10.01 18.83
C GLY A 94 16.27 8.61 18.44
N LYS A 95 15.89 7.57 19.19
CA LYS A 95 16.34 6.19 18.96
C LYS A 95 15.47 5.54 17.90
N LYS A 96 16.11 4.75 17.03
CA LYS A 96 15.41 3.89 16.07
C LYS A 96 14.74 2.75 16.82
N SER A 97 13.43 2.61 16.63
CA SER A 97 12.66 1.48 17.13
C SER A 97 13.17 0.16 16.54
N ALA A 98 13.14 -0.90 17.37
CA ALA A 98 13.42 -2.27 16.94
C ALA A 98 12.37 -2.81 15.95
N LYS A 99 11.19 -2.17 15.86
CA LYS A 99 10.14 -2.56 14.91
C LYS A 99 10.52 -2.11 13.51
N HIS A 100 10.83 -3.07 12.66
CA HIS A 100 11.04 -2.86 11.24
C HIS A 100 9.69 -2.65 10.57
N VAL A 101 9.50 -1.48 9.95
CA VAL A 101 8.31 -1.19 9.14
C VAL A 101 8.74 -1.04 7.70
N THR A 102 7.81 -1.34 6.78
CA THR A 102 8.05 -1.11 5.35
C THR A 102 7.34 0.17 4.96
N ALA A 103 8.06 1.07 4.30
CA ALA A 103 7.45 2.19 3.60
C ALA A 103 6.92 1.70 2.24
N TYR A 104 5.77 2.21 1.83
CA TYR A 104 5.10 1.92 0.59
C TYR A 104 4.72 3.22 -0.09
N ARG A 105 5.07 3.32 -1.36
CA ARG A 105 4.65 4.40 -2.24
C ARG A 105 3.90 3.80 -3.41
N VAL A 106 2.69 4.26 -3.68
CA VAL A 106 1.97 3.92 -4.90
C VAL A 106 2.56 4.72 -6.05
N MET A 107 2.78 4.05 -7.18
CA MET A 107 3.27 4.66 -8.42
C MET A 107 2.09 4.80 -9.38
N GLU A 108 1.85 6.02 -9.87
CA GLU A 108 0.86 6.31 -10.93
C GLU A 108 1.49 6.39 -12.32
#